data_AF-A0A821AWU5-F1
#
_entry.id   AF-A0A821AWU5-F1
#
_cell.length_a   1.000
_cell.length_b   1.000
_cell.length_c   1.000
_cell.angle_alpha   90.00
_cell.angle_beta   90.00
_cell.angle_gamma   90.00
#
_symmetry.space_group_name_H-M   'P 1'
#
loop_
_entity.id
_entity.type
_entity.pdbx_description
1 polymer ?
#
loop_
_entity_poly.entity_id
_entity_poly.type
_entity_poly.pdbx_seq_one_letter_code
_entity_poly.pdbx_strand_id
1 'polypeptide(L)'
;MSCRLFEEEEHTRKYRLHRPNYPKQLFEHIINYYFNVIGVDVSVNQIAHAMQKDNIEYRCNKAEDLTFLESNSVDIITVATSLHWLNLKVFVEEVKRVLKPNIGVFAIWTYGFMYIG
;
A
#
# COMPACT_ATOMS: atom_id res chain seq x y z
N MET A 1 -8.77 13.91 -9.14
CA MET A 1 -8.91 13.37 -10.50
C MET A 1 -8.66 11.86 -10.36
N SER A 2 -9.70 11.01 -10.33
CA SER A 2 -9.46 9.57 -10.19
C SER A 2 -8.81 9.07 -11.48
N CYS A 3 -7.67 8.42 -11.35
CA CYS A 3 -6.93 7.92 -12.48
C CYS A 3 -7.55 6.59 -12.90
N ARG A 4 -8.28 6.56 -14.01
CA ARG A 4 -8.86 5.31 -14.58
C ARG A 4 -7.80 4.29 -15.01
N LEU A 5 -6.50 4.65 -14.96
CA LEU A 5 -5.37 3.78 -15.33
C LEU A 5 -5.43 2.41 -14.63
N PHE A 6 -5.92 2.35 -13.38
CA PHE A 6 -5.95 1.10 -12.60
C PHE A 6 -7.30 0.38 -12.61
N GLU A 7 -8.27 0.85 -13.40
CA GLU A 7 -9.60 0.24 -13.48
C GLU A 7 -9.66 -0.89 -14.52
N GLU A 8 -8.76 -0.89 -15.52
CA GLU A 8 -8.78 -1.87 -16.62
C GLU A 8 -7.99 -3.16 -16.30
N GLU A 9 -8.55 -4.29 -16.73
CA GLU A 9 -7.96 -5.62 -16.54
C GLU A 9 -6.63 -5.78 -17.31
N GLU A 10 -6.55 -5.23 -18.53
CA GLU A 10 -5.33 -5.31 -19.34
C GLU A 10 -4.17 -4.55 -18.69
N HIS A 11 -4.44 -3.38 -18.10
CA HIS A 11 -3.44 -2.63 -17.34
C HIS A 11 -2.93 -3.47 -16.17
N THR A 12 -3.83 -4.04 -15.37
CA THR A 12 -3.47 -4.89 -14.22
C THR A 12 -2.59 -6.06 -14.63
N ARG A 13 -2.94 -6.73 -15.75
CA ARG A 13 -2.16 -7.85 -16.29
C ARG A 13 -0.75 -7.42 -16.71
N LYS A 14 -0.62 -6.35 -17.49
CA LYS A 14 0.67 -5.80 -17.94
C LYS A 14 1.52 -5.32 -16.76
N TYR A 15 0.88 -4.67 -15.79
CA TYR A 15 1.51 -4.20 -14.57
C TYR A 15 2.15 -5.37 -13.82
N ARG A 16 1.42 -6.46 -13.58
CA ARG A 16 1.96 -7.64 -12.90
C ARG A 16 3.13 -8.29 -13.65
N LEU A 17 3.06 -8.33 -14.98
CA LEU A 17 4.07 -9.00 -15.82
C LEU A 17 5.37 -8.21 -15.94
N HIS A 18 5.29 -6.87 -16.00
CA HIS A 18 6.43 -6.04 -16.37
C HIS A 18 6.91 -5.10 -15.26
N ARG A 19 6.13 -4.92 -14.19
CA ARG A 19 6.55 -4.04 -13.11
C ARG A 19 7.71 -4.67 -12.32
N PRO A 20 8.78 -3.91 -12.06
CA PRO A 20 9.81 -4.33 -11.11
C PRO A 20 9.19 -4.70 -9.76
N ASN A 21 9.62 -5.84 -9.22
CA ASN A 21 9.29 -6.22 -7.85
C ASN A 21 10.34 -5.65 -6.90
N TYR A 22 9.91 -5.28 -5.70
CA TYR A 22 10.88 -4.99 -4.64
C TYR A 22 11.60 -6.28 -4.22
N PRO A 23 12.85 -6.18 -3.73
CA PRO A 23 13.57 -7.31 -3.18
C PRO A 23 12.73 -8.02 -2.11
N LYS A 24 12.67 -9.35 -2.15
CA LYS A 24 11.86 -10.15 -1.21
C LYS A 24 12.19 -9.83 0.24
N GLN A 25 13.45 -9.51 0.53
CA GLN A 25 13.94 -9.15 1.87
C GLN A 25 13.16 -7.99 2.50
N LEU A 26 12.71 -7.02 1.70
CA LEU A 26 11.89 -5.90 2.18
C LEU A 26 10.57 -6.40 2.77
N PHE A 27 9.88 -7.26 2.03
CA PHE A 27 8.60 -7.83 2.46
C PHE A 27 8.77 -8.89 3.54
N GLU A 28 9.87 -9.66 3.51
CA GLU A 28 10.16 -10.66 4.55
C GLU A 28 10.33 -10.00 5.93
N HIS A 29 11.02 -8.86 6.02
CA HIS A 29 11.10 -8.15 7.31
C HIS A 29 9.71 -7.73 7.78
N ILE A 30 8.91 -7.10 6.91
CA ILE A 30 7.57 -6.65 7.29
C ILE A 30 6.67 -7.84 7.67
N ILE A 31 6.62 -8.90 6.87
CA ILE A 31 5.75 -10.07 7.12
C ILE A 31 6.23 -10.87 8.35
N ASN A 32 7.53 -10.94 8.62
CA ASN A 32 8.05 -11.69 9.77
C ASN A 32 7.84 -10.96 11.10
N TYR A 33 7.78 -9.62 11.10
CA TYR A 33 7.54 -8.83 12.31
C TYR A 33 6.05 -8.55 12.56
N TYR A 34 5.20 -8.60 11.53
CA TYR A 34 3.78 -8.25 11.65
C TYR A 34 2.88 -9.42 11.23
N PHE A 35 2.12 -9.92 12.21
CA PHE A 35 1.29 -11.12 12.03
C PHE A 35 0.05 -10.85 11.18
N ASN A 36 -0.56 -9.66 11.24
CA ASN A 36 -1.79 -9.33 10.48
C ASN A 36 -1.53 -8.17 9.51
N VAL A 37 -1.78 -8.39 8.22
CA VAL A 37 -1.54 -7.40 7.16
C VAL A 37 -2.86 -7.04 6.48
N ILE A 38 -3.10 -5.75 6.26
CA ILE A 38 -4.22 -5.26 5.46
C ILE A 38 -3.69 -4.53 4.23
N GLY A 39 -4.01 -5.04 3.04
CA GLY A 39 -3.73 -4.38 1.77
C GLY A 39 -4.91 -3.53 1.32
N VAL A 40 -4.69 -2.25 1.06
CA VAL A 40 -5.72 -1.31 0.59
C VAL A 40 -5.35 -0.80 -0.80
N ASP A 41 -6.26 -0.96 -1.75
CA ASP A 41 -6.14 -0.39 -3.09
C ASP A 41 -7.53 0.02 -3.60
N VAL A 42 -7.60 1.03 -4.46
CA VAL A 42 -8.87 1.45 -5.09
C VAL A 42 -9.27 0.52 -6.23
N SER A 43 -8.34 -0.27 -6.75
CA SER A 43 -8.54 -1.18 -7.85
C SER A 43 -8.95 -2.58 -7.36
N VAL A 44 -10.22 -2.91 -7.60
CA VAL A 44 -10.74 -4.28 -7.43
C VAL A 44 -9.90 -5.28 -8.22
N ASN A 45 -9.43 -4.90 -9.42
CA ASN A 45 -8.63 -5.76 -10.28
C ASN A 45 -7.24 -6.04 -9.69
N GLN A 46 -6.57 -5.04 -9.11
CA GLN A 46 -5.29 -5.25 -8.41
C GLN A 46 -5.47 -6.18 -7.21
N ILE A 47 -6.52 -5.98 -6.41
CA ILE A 47 -6.84 -6.83 -5.26
C ILE A 47 -7.12 -8.28 -5.68
N ALA A 48 -7.94 -8.49 -6.72
CA ALA A 48 -8.29 -9.82 -7.21
C ALA A 48 -7.05 -10.63 -7.67
N HIS A 49 -5.98 -9.94 -8.09
CA HIS A 49 -4.73 -10.56 -8.54
C HIS A 49 -3.61 -10.53 -7.48
N ALA A 50 -3.88 -10.01 -6.29
CA ALA A 50 -2.91 -9.93 -5.22
C ALA A 50 -2.58 -11.31 -4.62
N MET A 51 -1.40 -11.43 -4.02
CA MET A 51 -0.95 -12.67 -3.38
C MET A 51 -1.87 -13.03 -2.21
N GLN A 52 -2.43 -14.24 -2.22
CA GLN A 52 -3.25 -14.72 -1.11
C GLN A 52 -2.38 -15.42 -0.06
N LYS A 53 -2.56 -15.04 1.21
CA LYS A 53 -1.97 -15.68 2.39
C LYS A 53 -2.96 -15.55 3.56
N ASP A 54 -2.93 -16.51 4.47
CA ASP A 54 -3.89 -16.59 5.59
C ASP A 54 -3.87 -15.36 6.51
N ASN A 55 -2.76 -14.62 6.50
CA ASN A 55 -2.52 -13.49 7.37
C ASN A 55 -2.64 -12.12 6.67
N ILE A 56 -3.18 -12.12 5.44
CA ILE A 56 -3.40 -10.91 4.64
C ILE A 56 -4.88 -10.77 4.32
N GLU A 57 -5.47 -9.63 4.69
CA GLU A 57 -6.79 -9.19 4.25
C GLU A 57 -6.65 -8.07 3.22
N TYR A 58 -7.48 -8.07 2.17
CA TYR A 58 -7.51 -6.98 1.19
C TYR A 58 -8.82 -6.21 1.26
N ARG A 59 -8.75 -4.87 1.17
CA ARG A 59 -9.91 -3.98 1.12
C ARG A 59 -9.85 -3.06 -0.08
N CYS A 60 -10.91 -3.09 -0.87
CA CYS A 60 -11.11 -2.14 -1.96
C CYS A 60 -11.57 -0.81 -1.38
N ASN A 61 -10.63 0.09 -1.07
CA ASN A 61 -10.94 1.42 -0.57
C ASN A 61 -9.87 2.45 -0.98
N LYS A 62 -10.16 3.72 -0.76
CA LYS A 62 -9.17 4.80 -0.82
C LYS A 62 -8.22 4.70 0.37
N ALA A 63 -6.95 5.02 0.16
CA ALA A 63 -5.98 5.09 1.25
C ALA A 63 -6.30 6.24 2.22
N GLU A 64 -7.04 7.24 1.75
CA GLU A 64 -7.54 8.39 2.51
C GLU A 64 -8.79 8.08 3.35
N ASP A 65 -9.29 6.85 3.31
CA ASP A 65 -10.41 6.38 4.13
C ASP A 65 -10.04 5.05 4.80
N LEU A 66 -9.56 5.16 6.04
CA LEU A 66 -9.21 4.03 6.89
C LEU A 66 -10.20 3.90 8.05
N THR A 67 -11.46 4.32 7.87
CA THR A 67 -12.50 4.31 8.92
C THR A 67 -12.82 2.92 9.46
N PHE A 68 -12.45 1.86 8.74
CA PHE A 68 -12.52 0.48 9.21
C PHE A 68 -11.43 0.10 10.21
N LEU A 69 -10.48 1.00 10.48
CA LEU A 69 -9.43 0.85 11.49
C LEU A 69 -9.70 1.78 12.67
N GLU A 70 -9.51 1.23 13.87
CA GLU A 70 -9.54 1.99 15.11
C GLU A 70 -8.36 2.98 15.18
N SER A 71 -8.55 4.07 15.90
CA SER A 71 -7.46 5.02 16.16
C SER A 71 -6.35 4.36 17.00
N ASN A 72 -5.09 4.72 16.75
CA ASN A 72 -3.93 4.19 17.45
C ASN A 72 -3.82 2.65 17.44
N SER A 73 -4.23 1.99 16.36
CA SER A 73 -4.28 0.53 16.25
C SER A 73 -3.20 -0.08 15.36
N VAL A 74 -2.57 0.73 14.50
CA VAL A 74 -1.65 0.26 13.46
C VAL A 74 -0.19 0.45 13.88
N ASP A 75 0.59 -0.62 13.82
CA ASP A 75 2.03 -0.60 14.10
C ASP A 75 2.85 0.01 12.96
N ILE A 76 2.53 -0.36 11.71
CA ILE A 76 3.24 0.13 10.52
C ILE A 76 2.28 0.43 9.38
N ILE A 77 2.48 1.57 8.72
CA ILE A 77 1.87 1.88 7.42
C ILE A 77 2.95 1.98 6.38
N THR A 78 2.71 1.33 5.25
CA THR A 78 3.64 1.32 4.12
C THR A 78 2.99 1.86 2.86
N VAL A 79 3.71 2.68 2.12
CA VAL A 79 3.29 3.21 0.82
C VAL A 79 4.37 2.95 -0.21
N ALA A 80 4.11 2.01 -1.10
CA ALA A 80 5.04 1.59 -2.13
C ALA A 80 4.64 2.18 -3.48
N THR A 81 5.34 3.24 -3.91
CA THR A 81 5.18 3.88 -5.23
C THR A 81 3.79 4.46 -5.55
N SER A 82 2.89 4.63 -4.57
CA SER A 82 1.53 5.16 -4.81
C SER A 82 1.27 6.55 -4.22
N LEU A 83 2.18 7.09 -3.40
CA LEU A 83 1.96 8.35 -2.66
C LEU A 83 1.53 9.52 -3.57
N HIS A 84 2.09 9.60 -4.78
CA HIS A 84 1.81 10.68 -5.74
C HIS A 84 0.39 10.68 -6.31
N TRP A 85 -0.37 9.60 -6.11
CA TRP A 85 -1.79 9.52 -6.49
C TRP A 85 -2.75 9.96 -5.38
N LEU A 86 -2.25 10.10 -4.14
CA LEU A 86 -3.11 10.33 -2.97
C LEU A 86 -3.36 11.81 -2.72
N ASN A 87 -4.52 12.12 -2.12
CA ASN A 87 -4.73 13.39 -1.44
C ASN A 87 -3.93 13.40 -0.14
N LEU A 88 -2.69 13.88 -0.22
CA LEU A 88 -1.73 13.90 0.88
C LEU A 88 -2.28 14.54 2.16
N LYS A 89 -3.08 15.60 2.06
CA LYS A 89 -3.62 16.27 3.25
C LYS A 89 -4.56 15.34 4.02
N VAL A 90 -5.48 14.68 3.32
CA VAL A 90 -6.44 13.76 3.96
C VAL A 90 -5.72 12.49 4.42
N PHE A 91 -4.85 11.94 3.57
CA PHE A 91 -4.10 10.74 3.86
C PHE A 91 -3.23 10.86 5.12
N VAL A 92 -2.50 11.97 5.27
CA VAL A 92 -1.62 12.17 6.44
C VAL A 92 -2.42 12.27 7.73
N GLU A 93 -3.62 12.85 7.71
CA GLU A 93 -4.48 12.89 8.89
C GLU A 93 -5.01 11.49 9.26
N GLU A 94 -5.38 10.67 8.28
CA GLU A 94 -5.73 9.27 8.53
C GLU A 94 -4.55 8.46 9.06
N VAL A 95 -3.36 8.61 8.47
CA VAL A 95 -2.12 7.98 8.95
C VAL A 95 -1.87 8.31 10.42
N LYS A 96 -1.95 9.60 10.80
CA LYS A 96 -1.79 10.04 12.19
C LYS A 96 -2.86 9.46 13.12
N ARG A 97 -4.11 9.35 12.64
CA ARG A 97 -5.23 8.84 13.44
C ARG A 97 -5.04 7.36 13.77
N VAL A 98 -4.65 6.55 12.79
CA VAL A 98 -4.61 5.08 12.96
C VAL A 98 -3.27 4.58 13.50
N LEU A 99 -2.14 5.29 13.29
CA LEU A 99 -0.84 4.86 13.81
C LEU A 99 -0.83 4.87 15.34
N LYS A 100 -0.23 3.84 15.95
CA LYS A 100 0.08 3.86 17.38
C LYS A 100 1.01 5.04 17.71
N PRO A 101 0.69 5.87 18.71
CA PRO A 101 1.50 7.03 19.05
C PRO A 101 2.86 6.59 19.59
N ASN A 102 3.90 7.37 19.31
CA ASN A 102 5.29 7.18 19.76
C ASN A 102 6.05 5.95 19.22
N ILE A 103 5.34 4.88 18.84
CA ILE A 103 5.96 3.62 18.37
C ILE A 103 5.61 3.26 16.93
N GLY A 104 4.54 3.83 16.38
CA GLY A 104 4.09 3.53 15.02
C GLY A 104 5.07 4.02 13.97
N VAL A 105 5.22 3.25 12.90
CA VAL A 105 6.12 3.57 11.78
C VAL A 105 5.32 3.90 10.53
N PHE A 106 5.63 5.03 9.91
CA PHE A 106 5.13 5.36 8.58
C PHE A 106 6.30 5.33 7.59
N ALA A 107 6.27 4.37 6.68
CA ALA A 107 7.35 4.12 5.72
C ALA A 107 6.85 4.30 4.28
N ILE A 108 7.57 5.11 3.51
CA ILE A 108 7.26 5.37 2.10
C ILE A 108 8.50 5.03 1.30
N TRP A 109 8.33 4.34 0.19
CA TRP A 109 9.42 4.10 -0.75
C TRP A 109 8.95 4.16 -2.19
N THR A 110 9.90 4.49 -3.05
CA THR A 110 9.72 4.52 -4.49
C THR A 110 10.92 3.87 -5.16
N TYR A 111 10.83 3.62 -6.46
CA TYR A 111 12.00 3.31 -7.30
C TYR A 111 11.99 4.29 -8.48
N GLY A 112 13.18 4.61 -8.96
CA GLY A 112 13.35 5.52 -10.08
C GLY A 112 14.63 5.17 -10.84
N PHE A 113 14.80 5.79 -12.01
CA PHE A 113 16.04 5.65 -12.76
C PHE A 113 17.16 6.39 -12.03
N MET A 114 18.23 5.67 -11.70
CA MET A 114 19.47 6.28 -11.26
C MET A 114 20.28 6.61 -12.52
N TYR A 115 20.44 7.89 -12.82
CA TYR A 115 21.35 8.32 -13.87
C TYR A 115 22.76 8.42 -13.27
N ILE A 116 23.66 7.55 -13.71
CA ILE A 116 25.08 7.60 -13.37
C ILE A 116 25.77 8.18 -14.61
N GLY A 117 26.12 9.46 -14.54
CA GLY A 117 26.89 10.18 -15.55
C GLY A 117 28.34 10.36 -15.15
#